data_AF-A0A081S3B2-F1
#
_entry.id   AF-A0A081S3B2-F1
#
_cell.length_a   1.000
_cell.length_b   1.000
_cell.length_c   1.000
_cell.angle_alpha   90.00
_cell.angle_beta   90.00
_cell.angle_gamma   90.00
#
_symmetry.space_group_name_H-M   'P 1'
#
loop_
_entity.id
_entity.type
_entity.pdbx_description
1 polymer ?
#
loop_
_entity_poly.entity_id
_entity_poly.type
_entity_poly.pdbx_seq_one_letter_code
_entity_poly.pdbx_strand_id
1 'polypeptide(L)'
;MPGKVNPSLAECMNMVCFNVIGNDTAVSYAAQSGQFELNVMLPGMLKCMLESTDMLKNFLPVFSANLIDGLTANKDKLRADIENSPVIVTLLTPKIGYLKSAELFKESLKTGKTIRELVVSKKLMTNKEIDSLFG
;
A
#
# COMPACT_ATOMS: atom_id res chain seq x y z
N MET A 1 -9.60 -9.62 23.38
CA MET A 1 -9.22 -8.40 24.15
C MET A 1 -10.33 -7.38 23.96
N PRO A 2 -11.02 -6.96 25.04
CA PRO A 2 -12.09 -5.96 24.95
C PRO A 2 -11.64 -4.73 24.17
N GLY A 3 -12.43 -4.27 23.19
CA GLY A 3 -12.14 -3.08 22.37
C GLY A 3 -11.21 -3.27 21.17
N LYS A 4 -10.63 -4.47 20.95
CA LYS A 4 -9.78 -4.73 19.77
C LYS A 4 -10.61 -4.93 18.50
N VAL A 5 -10.29 -4.20 17.44
CA VAL A 5 -10.84 -4.36 16.09
C VAL A 5 -9.75 -4.91 15.16
N ASN A 6 -10.09 -5.89 14.31
CA ASN A 6 -9.16 -6.50 13.35
C ASN A 6 -9.64 -6.23 11.91
N PRO A 7 -8.73 -6.21 10.91
CA PRO A 7 -9.09 -6.05 9.50
C PRO A 7 -9.62 -7.36 8.88
N SER A 8 -10.66 -7.94 9.47
CA SER A 8 -11.16 -9.30 9.14
C SER A 8 -11.57 -9.48 7.68
N LEU A 9 -12.12 -8.44 7.05
CA LEU A 9 -12.48 -8.48 5.63
C LEU A 9 -11.24 -8.54 4.72
N ALA A 10 -10.15 -7.88 5.09
CA ALA A 10 -8.88 -7.96 4.36
C ALA A 10 -8.21 -9.33 4.55
N GLU A 11 -8.29 -9.88 5.76
CA GLU A 11 -7.85 -11.25 6.05
C GLU A 11 -8.63 -12.28 5.22
N CYS A 12 -9.95 -12.09 5.08
CA CYS A 12 -10.78 -12.93 4.22
C CYS A 12 -10.46 -12.76 2.73
N MET A 13 -10.21 -11.53 2.25
CA MET A 13 -9.75 -11.30 0.88
C MET A 13 -8.45 -12.05 0.58
N ASN A 14 -7.50 -12.04 1.52
CA ASN A 14 -6.26 -12.82 1.36
C ASN A 14 -6.55 -14.32 1.21
N MET A 15 -7.45 -14.88 2.02
CA MET A 15 -7.85 -16.29 1.88
C MET A 15 -8.47 -16.57 0.50
N VAL A 16 -9.33 -15.70 -0.01
CA VAL A 16 -9.89 -15.82 -1.37
C VAL A 16 -8.77 -15.81 -2.41
N CYS A 17 -7.86 -14.83 -2.35
CA CYS A 17 -6.73 -14.73 -3.28
C CYS A 17 -5.84 -15.98 -3.26
N PHE A 18 -5.55 -16.54 -2.08
CA PHE A 18 -4.75 -17.76 -1.95
C PHE A 18 -5.42 -18.95 -2.63
N ASN A 19 -6.73 -19.12 -2.46
CA ASN A 19 -7.48 -20.18 -3.15
C ASN A 19 -7.48 -19.98 -4.68
N VAL A 20 -7.65 -18.73 -5.15
CA VAL A 20 -7.59 -18.42 -6.59
C VAL A 20 -6.23 -18.78 -7.19
N ILE A 21 -5.13 -18.47 -6.50
CA ILE A 21 -3.77 -18.83 -6.93
C ILE A 21 -3.59 -20.36 -6.99
N GLY A 22 -4.09 -21.09 -5.99
CA GLY A 22 -4.08 -22.55 -6.00
C GLY A 22 -4.88 -23.15 -7.17
N ASN A 23 -6.06 -22.61 -7.43
CA ASN A 23 -6.91 -23.00 -8.56
C ASN A 23 -6.24 -22.72 -9.91
N ASP A 24 -5.61 -21.57 -10.08
CA ASP A 24 -4.87 -21.22 -11.31
C ASP A 24 -3.70 -22.17 -11.56
N THR A 25 -2.99 -22.56 -10.50
CA THR A 25 -1.92 -23.56 -10.58
C THR A 25 -2.47 -24.91 -11.08
N ALA A 26 -3.60 -25.37 -10.51
CA ALA A 26 -4.23 -26.62 -10.94
C ALA A 26 -4.72 -26.55 -12.41
N VAL A 27 -5.31 -25.42 -12.81
CA VAL A 27 -5.72 -25.16 -14.20
C VAL A 27 -4.53 -25.21 -15.15
N SER A 28 -3.39 -24.63 -14.76
CA SER A 28 -2.16 -24.62 -15.58
C SER A 28 -1.66 -26.04 -15.88
N TYR A 29 -1.59 -26.90 -14.86
CA TYR A 29 -1.19 -28.31 -15.06
C TYR A 29 -2.21 -29.09 -15.90
N ALA A 30 -3.50 -28.86 -15.66
CA ALA A 30 -4.57 -29.50 -16.44
C ALA A 30 -4.54 -29.07 -17.92
N ALA A 31 -4.28 -27.79 -18.19
CA ALA A 31 -4.17 -27.26 -19.55
C ALA A 31 -3.01 -27.90 -20.33
N GLN A 32 -1.86 -28.12 -19.68
CA GLN A 32 -0.69 -28.78 -20.31
C GLN A 32 -0.91 -30.27 -20.60
N SER A 33 -1.81 -30.93 -19.87
CA SER A 33 -1.95 -32.39 -19.86
C SER A 33 -2.88 -32.95 -20.96
N GLY A 34 -2.97 -32.27 -22.11
CA GLY A 34 -3.70 -32.78 -23.27
C GLY A 34 -3.03 -34.02 -23.89
N GLN A 35 -3.83 -34.97 -24.37
CA GLN A 35 -3.33 -36.22 -24.95
C GLN A 35 -3.89 -36.38 -26.38
N PHE A 36 -3.02 -36.20 -27.37
CA PHE A 36 -3.35 -36.25 -28.80
C PHE A 36 -4.51 -35.31 -29.18
N GLU A 37 -5.65 -35.84 -29.61
CA GLU A 37 -6.76 -35.06 -30.17
C GLU A 37 -7.59 -34.33 -29.11
N LEU A 38 -7.45 -34.66 -27.82
CA LEU A 38 -8.33 -34.12 -26.78
C LEU A 38 -7.64 -33.92 -25.42
N ASN A 39 -7.99 -32.82 -24.75
CA ASN A 39 -7.69 -32.64 -23.34
C ASN A 39 -8.87 -33.15 -22.49
N VAL A 40 -8.65 -34.20 -21.70
CA VAL A 40 -9.68 -34.82 -20.84
C VAL A 40 -9.77 -34.20 -19.44
N MET A 41 -8.88 -33.24 -19.11
CA MET A 41 -8.83 -32.58 -17.80
C MET A 41 -9.85 -31.43 -17.66
N LEU A 42 -10.66 -31.17 -18.69
CA LEU A 42 -11.63 -30.07 -18.77
C LEU A 42 -12.57 -29.97 -17.55
N PRO A 43 -13.12 -31.06 -16.98
CA PRO A 43 -14.00 -30.94 -15.80
C PRO A 43 -13.28 -30.36 -14.58
N GLY A 44 -12.00 -30.73 -14.38
CA GLY A 44 -11.17 -30.21 -13.30
C GLY A 44 -10.85 -28.73 -13.48
N MET A 45 -10.50 -28.33 -14.72
CA MET A 45 -10.30 -26.92 -15.05
C MET A 45 -11.56 -26.09 -14.81
N LEU A 46 -12.70 -26.56 -15.29
CA LEU A 46 -13.98 -25.86 -15.14
C LEU A 46 -14.35 -25.68 -13.67
N LYS A 47 -14.17 -26.72 -12.85
CA LYS A 47 -14.42 -26.63 -11.40
C LYS A 47 -13.57 -25.50 -10.77
N CYS A 48 -12.26 -25.50 -10.98
CA CYS A 48 -11.36 -24.49 -10.42
C CYS A 48 -11.71 -23.07 -10.91
N MET A 49 -12.07 -22.92 -12.18
CA MET A 49 -12.46 -21.62 -12.75
C MET A 49 -13.77 -21.09 -12.14
N LEU A 50 -14.78 -21.95 -12.00
CA LEU A 50 -16.07 -21.57 -11.42
C LEU A 50 -15.93 -21.25 -9.93
N GLU A 51 -15.19 -22.06 -9.18
CA GLU A 51 -14.94 -21.84 -7.75
C GLU A 51 -14.24 -20.50 -7.50
N SER A 52 -13.18 -20.19 -8.25
CA SER A 52 -12.50 -18.89 -8.18
C SER A 52 -13.44 -17.72 -8.52
N THR A 53 -14.25 -17.89 -9.57
CA THR A 53 -15.20 -16.86 -10.02
C THR A 53 -16.28 -16.61 -8.96
N ASP A 54 -16.85 -17.67 -8.38
CA ASP A 54 -17.90 -17.57 -7.38
C ASP A 54 -17.40 -16.90 -6.09
N MET A 55 -16.21 -17.26 -5.61
CA MET A 55 -15.62 -16.60 -4.44
C MET A 55 -15.44 -15.10 -4.67
N LEU A 56 -14.84 -14.70 -5.80
CA LEU A 56 -14.61 -13.28 -6.12
C LEU A 56 -15.91 -12.53 -6.31
N LYS A 57 -16.84 -13.08 -7.11
CA LYS A 57 -18.14 -12.48 -7.40
C LYS A 57 -18.94 -12.20 -6.13
N ASN A 58 -18.94 -13.14 -5.18
CA ASN A 58 -19.70 -13.00 -3.95
C ASN A 58 -18.99 -12.09 -2.93
N PHE A 59 -17.66 -12.12 -2.87
CA PHE A 59 -16.93 -11.40 -1.82
C PHE A 59 -16.59 -9.95 -2.19
N LEU A 60 -16.34 -9.63 -3.46
CA LEU A 60 -15.98 -8.27 -3.88
C LEU A 60 -17.02 -7.20 -3.49
N PRO A 61 -18.34 -7.40 -3.68
CA PRO A 61 -19.34 -6.41 -3.25
C PRO A 61 -19.35 -6.20 -1.73
N VAL A 62 -19.17 -7.29 -0.96
CA VAL A 62 -19.11 -7.24 0.51
C VAL A 62 -17.85 -6.49 0.96
N PHE A 63 -16.70 -6.78 0.35
CA PHE A 63 -15.44 -6.12 0.64
C PHE A 63 -15.49 -4.62 0.31
N SER A 64 -16.08 -4.25 -0.84
CA SER A 64 -16.24 -2.84 -1.22
C SER A 64 -17.11 -2.10 -0.20
N ALA A 65 -18.34 -2.57 0.01
CA ALA A 65 -19.32 -1.89 0.84
C ALA A 65 -18.91 -1.77 2.31
N ASN A 66 -18.24 -2.80 2.86
CA ASN A 66 -17.98 -2.89 4.29
C ASN A 66 -16.53 -2.55 4.70
N LEU A 67 -15.63 -2.31 3.74
CA LEU A 67 -14.25 -1.90 4.02
C LEU A 67 -13.82 -0.69 3.19
N ILE A 68 -13.99 -0.75 1.87
CA ILE A 68 -13.49 0.30 0.97
C ILE A 68 -14.30 1.60 1.10
N ASP A 69 -15.63 1.51 1.05
CA ASP A 69 -16.51 2.68 1.06
C ASP A 69 -16.41 3.48 2.38
N GLY A 70 -16.05 2.80 3.47
CA GLY A 70 -15.86 3.41 4.79
C GLY A 70 -14.43 3.85 5.10
N LEU A 71 -13.49 3.72 4.15
CA LEU A 71 -12.08 4.00 4.40
C LEU A 71 -11.84 5.50 4.60
N THR A 72 -11.30 5.87 5.76
CA THR A 72 -10.93 7.27 6.06
C THR A 72 -9.44 7.39 6.40
N ALA A 73 -8.81 8.45 5.93
CA ALA A 73 -7.44 8.77 6.27
C ALA A 73 -7.34 9.47 7.62
N ASN A 74 -6.42 9.02 8.48
CA ASN A 74 -6.00 9.79 9.66
C ASN A 74 -5.00 10.87 9.23
N LYS A 75 -5.52 12.04 8.82
CA LYS A 75 -4.71 13.13 8.26
C LYS A 75 -3.63 13.64 9.22
N ASP A 76 -3.95 13.75 10.51
CA ASP A 76 -2.99 14.26 11.51
C ASP A 76 -1.82 13.31 11.67
N LYS A 77 -2.08 12.00 11.75
CA LYS A 77 -1.03 10.98 11.80
C LYS A 77 -0.20 10.98 10.52
N LEU A 78 -0.84 11.00 9.35
CA LEU A 78 -0.14 11.02 8.07
C LEU A 78 0.75 12.27 7.92
N ARG A 79 0.28 13.43 8.38
CA ARG A 79 1.06 14.66 8.40
C ARG A 79 2.28 14.53 9.31
N ALA A 80 2.10 14.02 10.52
CA ALA A 80 3.19 13.78 11.45
C ALA A 80 4.22 12.79 10.87
N ASP A 81 3.77 11.71 10.22
CA ASP A 81 4.65 10.72 9.60
C ASP A 81 5.48 11.35 8.46
N ILE A 82 4.88 12.21 7.64
CA ILE A 82 5.58 12.93 6.57
C ILE A 82 6.56 13.97 7.11
N GLU A 83 6.17 14.77 8.10
CA GLU A 83 7.02 15.82 8.69
C GLU A 83 8.25 15.23 9.39
N ASN A 84 8.13 14.00 9.90
CA ASN A 84 9.24 13.23 10.47
C ASN A 84 9.98 12.36 9.43
N SER A 85 9.49 12.31 8.19
CA SER A 85 10.09 11.46 7.16
C SER A 85 11.37 12.10 6.60
N PRO A 86 12.49 11.35 6.56
CA PRO A 86 13.71 11.71 5.83
C PRO A 86 13.46 12.19 4.40
N VAL A 87 12.44 11.65 3.74
CA VAL A 87 12.16 11.86 2.31
C VAL A 87 11.80 13.32 2.03
N ILE A 88 11.24 14.03 3.01
CA ILE A 88 10.77 15.42 2.85
C ILE A 88 11.92 16.39 2.49
N VAL A 89 13.16 16.03 2.85
CA VAL A 89 14.34 16.82 2.53
C VAL A 89 14.61 16.90 1.01
N THR A 90 14.14 15.90 0.26
CA THR A 90 14.27 15.86 -1.20
C THR A 90 13.56 17.03 -1.86
N LEU A 91 12.41 17.45 -1.31
CA LEU A 91 11.63 18.60 -1.78
C LEU A 91 12.38 19.93 -1.62
N LEU A 92 13.35 19.99 -0.70
CA LEU A 92 14.16 21.17 -0.46
C LEU A 92 15.32 21.30 -1.45
N THR A 93 15.77 20.18 -2.03
CA THR A 93 16.96 20.12 -2.91
C THR A 93 16.94 21.15 -4.04
N PRO A 94 15.81 21.39 -4.76
CA PRO A 94 15.77 22.42 -5.82
C PRO A 94 15.90 23.86 -5.31
N LYS A 95 15.65 24.12 -4.02
CA LYS A 95 15.66 25.46 -3.43
C LYS A 95 16.96 25.78 -2.70
N ILE A 96 17.50 24.82 -1.96
CA ILE A 96 18.69 25.03 -1.11
C ILE A 96 19.89 24.21 -1.55
N GLY A 97 19.75 23.37 -2.58
CA GLY A 97 20.81 22.50 -3.09
C GLY A 97 20.96 21.20 -2.30
N TYR A 98 21.61 20.22 -2.93
CA TYR A 98 21.76 18.87 -2.38
C TYR A 98 22.59 18.84 -1.09
N LEU A 99 23.75 19.50 -1.07
CA LEU A 99 24.66 19.48 0.07
C LEU A 99 23.98 19.99 1.35
N LYS A 100 23.31 21.15 1.28
CA LYS A 100 22.58 21.72 2.43
C LYS A 100 21.40 20.84 2.86
N SER A 101 20.70 20.23 1.89
CA SER A 101 19.61 19.29 2.17
C SER A 101 20.14 18.04 2.92
N ALA A 102 21.26 17.47 2.47
CA ALA A 102 21.89 16.33 3.12
C ALA A 102 22.41 16.66 4.54
N GLU A 103 22.93 17.87 4.75
CA GLU A 103 23.34 18.35 6.08
C GLU A 103 22.15 18.48 7.04
N LEU A 104 21.05 19.11 6.59
CA LEU A 104 19.81 19.22 7.35
C LEU A 104 19.27 17.84 7.75
N PHE A 105 19.32 16.88 6.83
CA PHE A 105 18.87 15.52 7.11
C PHE A 105 19.72 14.86 8.21
N LYS A 106 21.05 14.93 8.10
CA LYS A 106 21.96 14.40 9.12
C LYS A 106 21.75 15.06 10.47
N GLU A 107 21.44 16.36 10.49
CA GLU A 107 21.16 17.10 11.72
C GLU A 107 19.82 16.72 12.33
N SER A 108 18.78 16.50 11.53
CA SER A 108 17.48 16.01 11.98
C SER A 108 17.61 14.65 12.68
N LEU A 109 18.35 13.71 12.08
CA LEU A 109 18.62 12.40 12.70
C LEU A 109 19.37 12.51 14.03
N LYS A 110 20.34 13.43 14.14
CA LYS A 110 21.14 13.61 15.36
C LYS A 110 20.38 14.32 16.48
N THR A 111 19.52 15.27 16.14
CA THR A 111 18.87 16.16 17.10
C THR A 111 17.44 15.78 17.43
N GLY A 112 16.82 14.91 16.63
CA GLY A 112 15.40 14.56 16.72
C GLY A 112 14.45 15.68 16.30
N LYS A 113 14.97 16.81 15.83
CA LYS A 113 14.16 17.93 15.32
C LYS A 113 13.62 17.64 13.94
N THR A 114 12.43 18.16 13.64
CA THR A 114 11.84 18.00 12.32
C THR A 114 12.62 18.79 11.27
N ILE A 115 12.53 18.38 10.01
CA ILE A 115 13.17 19.11 8.90
C ILE A 115 12.62 20.54 8.82
N ARG A 116 11.30 20.73 9.05
CA ARG A 116 10.65 22.04 9.11
C ARG A 116 11.30 22.95 10.15
N GLU A 117 11.51 22.48 11.38
CA GLU A 117 12.15 23.25 12.45
C GLU A 117 13.59 23.66 12.09
N LEU A 118 14.35 22.75 11.48
CA LEU A 118 15.74 23.01 11.09
C LEU A 118 15.85 24.03 9.96
N VAL A 119 14.96 23.97 8.97
CA VAL A 119 14.92 24.93 7.86
C VAL A 119 14.60 26.34 8.36
N VAL A 120 13.60 26.47 9.25
CA VAL A 120 13.18 27.76 9.82
C VAL A 120 14.26 28.31 10.75
N SER A 121 14.82 27.50 11.65
CA SER A 121 15.85 27.93 12.60
C SER A 121 17.14 28.39 11.92
N LYS A 122 17.52 27.76 10.80
CA LYS A 122 18.67 28.19 9.98
C LYS A 122 18.34 29.30 8.99
N LYS A 123 17.10 29.83 9.02
CA LYS A 123 16.61 30.89 8.11
C LYS A 123 16.82 30.57 6.64
N LEU A 124 16.73 29.28 6.28
CA LEU A 124 16.93 28.83 4.91
C LEU A 124 15.69 29.09 4.05
N MET A 125 14.51 29.04 4.68
CA MET A 125 13.21 29.33 4.05
C MET A 125 12.24 29.89 5.09
N THR A 126 11.23 30.62 4.63
CA THR A 126 10.12 31.09 5.47
C THR A 126 9.06 30.01 5.67
N ASN A 127 8.23 30.14 6.72
CA ASN A 127 7.10 29.22 6.93
C ASN A 127 6.17 29.15 5.70
N LYS A 128 5.90 30.29 5.05
CA LYS A 128 5.07 30.32 3.83
C LYS A 128 5.66 29.52 2.67
N GLU A 129 6.97 29.56 2.49
CA GLU A 129 7.63 28.80 1.42
C GLU A 129 7.67 27.30 1.72
N ILE A 130 7.81 26.92 3.00
CA ILE A 130 7.74 25.52 3.44
C ILE A 130 6.32 24.98 3.30
N ASP A 131 5.31 25.75 3.71
CA ASP A 131 3.90 25.36 3.57
C ASP A 131 3.53 25.18 2.10
N SER A 132 3.98 26.08 1.22
CA SER A 132 3.80 25.93 -0.23
C SER A 132 4.45 24.65 -0.81
N LEU A 133 5.56 24.19 -0.22
CA LEU A 133 6.26 22.97 -0.66
C LEU A 133 5.69 21.68 -0.06
N PHE A 134 5.20 21.74 1.18
CA PHE A 134 4.76 20.55 1.93
C PHE A 134 3.25 20.30 1.83
N GLY A 135 2.47 21.29 1.36
CA GLY A 135 1.01 21.21 1.24
C GLY A 135 0.32 21.59 2.55
#